data_AF-A0AAW1S1N2-F1
#
_entry.id   AF-A0AAW1S1N2-F1
#
_cell.length_a   1.000
_cell.length_b   1.000
_cell.length_c   1.000
_cell.angle_alpha   90.00
_cell.angle_beta   90.00
_cell.angle_gamma   90.00
#
_symmetry.space_group_name_H-M   'P 1'
#
loop_
_entity.id
_entity.type
_entity.pdbx_description
1 polymer ?
#
loop_
_entity_poly.entity_id
_entity_poly.type
_entity_poly.pdbx_seq_one_letter_code
_entity_poly.pdbx_strand_id
1 'polypeptide(L)'
;MQQTLLDSTRNGIGGLSAVVSAAKICSILDALGKILKAEPTVKEVQPQSPDTTVTVVGDTHGQFHDVCKMLQVAGAPSASSLYVFNGDFVDRGAWGLETLMLLACWKLTSPGHVTLLRGNHETTTCTYMYGFRGEIFGKYAKADAKEIYRRCKGVFAMLPLAAVVNQRTLVMHGGLFRKPQPQPKGVNKRKRKATQGPQKPAELGNLSDLRSAGKGGLDPNGLGAAAIAADVLWSDPVADPGLELNEQRGVGTVFGPDVTERFLAENHLGLILRSHEGPDARYKRDDMPSVDNGYALDHECNSGKLYTVFSAPDYPQFQADEDERYNNVASVAVLSSPSYDEPRFVQYSAVLPRPAAVAFYEYQDVPGSDEEMPDLDGAVSEDGSQAGSVSGATSAATSPPPASSTKRRRCTASPALSDAGPGPGIIPDDASSRLQTQPPSAAAIDPPRISGVDMLGAGSHLEGSLKQQPGLAPSTLQSQGPSKDLWTPISEMENSTRDLPSRRAPTIAQPAPCRTPCQCNTPFLRQP
;
A
#
# COMPACT_ATOMS: atom_id res chain seq x y z
N MET A 1 13.53 -5.37 18.62
CA MET A 1 12.66 -6.14 17.70
C MET A 1 13.01 -5.88 16.25
N GLN A 2 12.88 -4.65 15.73
CA GLN A 2 13.22 -4.35 14.32
C GLN A 2 14.60 -4.88 13.90
N GLN A 3 15.65 -4.59 14.69
CA GLN A 3 16.99 -5.12 14.41
C GLN A 3 17.02 -6.66 14.39
N THR A 4 16.37 -7.30 15.36
CA THR A 4 16.25 -8.77 15.43
C THR A 4 15.59 -9.36 14.18
N LEU A 5 14.53 -8.72 13.68
CA LEU A 5 13.84 -9.13 12.45
C LEU A 5 14.73 -8.89 11.22
N LEU A 6 15.45 -7.77 11.15
CA LEU A 6 16.40 -7.49 10.07
C LEU A 6 17.51 -8.54 10.02
N ASP A 7 18.11 -8.85 11.16
CA ASP A 7 19.17 -9.84 11.25
C ASP A 7 18.67 -11.23 10.86
N SER A 8 17.42 -11.58 11.21
CA SER A 8 16.84 -12.87 10.86
C SER A 8 16.66 -13.07 9.35
N THR A 9 16.38 -12.01 8.58
CA THR A 9 16.20 -12.10 7.13
C THR A 9 17.44 -12.58 6.37
N ARG A 10 18.63 -12.49 6.98
CA ARG A 10 19.91 -12.87 6.37
C ARG A 10 20.28 -14.33 6.59
N ASN A 11 19.54 -15.04 7.44
CA ASN A 11 19.84 -16.41 7.85
C ASN A 11 18.96 -17.45 7.13
N GLY A 12 18.51 -17.11 5.92
CA GLY A 12 17.63 -17.95 5.12
C GLY A 12 16.25 -18.17 5.74
N ILE A 13 15.54 -19.19 5.26
CA ILE A 13 14.13 -19.45 5.61
C ILE A 13 13.91 -19.74 7.11
N GLY A 14 14.88 -20.39 7.77
CA GLY A 14 14.82 -20.68 9.21
C GLY A 14 15.26 -19.52 10.10
N GLY A 15 15.69 -18.39 9.52
CA GLY A 15 16.27 -17.29 10.27
C GLY A 15 15.33 -16.70 11.31
N LEU A 16 14.04 -16.51 10.95
CA LEU A 16 13.05 -15.93 11.87
C LEU A 16 12.71 -16.86 13.03
N SER A 17 12.48 -18.16 12.76
CA SER A 17 12.12 -19.12 13.80
C SER A 17 13.26 -19.40 14.79
N ALA A 18 14.51 -19.12 14.41
CA ALA A 18 15.66 -19.17 15.31
C ALA A 18 15.69 -18.03 16.34
N VAL A 19 15.06 -16.88 16.07
CA VAL A 19 15.13 -15.69 16.95
C VAL A 19 13.78 -15.26 17.53
N VAL A 20 12.67 -15.64 16.90
CA VAL A 20 11.31 -15.41 17.41
C VAL A 20 10.54 -16.72 17.43
N SER A 21 10.20 -17.19 18.62
CA SER A 21 9.43 -18.42 18.79
C SER A 21 7.98 -18.27 18.30
N ALA A 22 7.39 -19.38 17.84
CA ALA A 22 5.99 -19.41 17.44
C ALA A 22 5.03 -18.94 18.55
N ALA A 23 5.32 -19.32 19.80
CA ALA A 23 4.57 -18.87 20.97
C ALA A 23 4.64 -17.35 21.19
N LYS A 24 5.75 -16.71 20.84
CA LYS A 24 5.88 -15.25 20.90
C LYS A 24 5.04 -14.57 19.82
N ILE A 25 5.08 -15.06 18.58
CA ILE A 25 4.24 -14.58 17.46
C ILE A 25 2.76 -14.71 17.81
N CYS A 26 2.34 -15.95 18.09
CA CYS A 26 1.47 -16.33 19.19
C CYS A 26 0.79 -15.18 19.95
N SER A 27 1.48 -14.81 21.02
CA SER A 27 1.06 -13.79 21.98
C SER A 27 0.93 -12.38 21.39
N ILE A 28 1.77 -12.02 20.40
CA ILE A 28 1.73 -10.70 19.75
C ILE A 28 0.43 -10.58 18.95
N LEU A 29 0.09 -11.59 18.16
CA LEU A 29 -1.14 -11.62 17.36
C LEU A 29 -2.39 -11.62 18.26
N ASP A 30 -2.38 -12.36 19.36
CA ASP A 30 -3.50 -12.35 20.33
C ASP A 30 -3.67 -10.97 20.98
N ALA A 31 -2.58 -10.27 21.32
CA ALA A 31 -2.64 -8.92 21.86
C ALA A 31 -3.12 -7.91 20.81
N LEU A 32 -2.61 -8.00 19.58
CA LEU A 32 -3.01 -7.15 18.47
C LEU A 32 -4.50 -7.32 18.16
N GLY A 33 -4.96 -8.57 18.08
CA GLY A 33 -6.36 -8.90 17.83
C GLY A 33 -7.30 -8.28 18.87
N LYS A 34 -6.92 -8.21 20.15
CA LYS A 34 -7.73 -7.54 21.18
C LYS A 34 -7.93 -6.05 20.90
N ILE A 35 -6.88 -5.34 20.48
CA ILE A 35 -6.97 -3.92 20.13
C ILE A 35 -7.81 -3.74 18.86
N LEU A 36 -7.49 -4.46 17.79
CA LEU A 36 -8.19 -4.33 16.51
C LEU A 36 -9.67 -4.69 16.62
N LYS A 37 -10.04 -5.67 17.45
CA LYS A 37 -11.44 -6.03 17.71
C LYS A 37 -12.24 -4.86 18.31
N ALA A 38 -11.62 -4.07 19.17
CA ALA A 38 -12.25 -2.92 19.82
C ALA A 38 -12.28 -1.67 18.92
N GLU A 39 -11.44 -1.62 17.89
CA GLU A 39 -11.41 -0.51 16.95
C GLU A 39 -12.61 -0.53 16.00
N PRO A 40 -13.19 0.65 15.67
CA PRO A 40 -14.30 0.74 14.72
C PRO A 40 -13.87 0.37 13.29
N THR A 41 -14.84 0.20 12.40
CA THR A 41 -14.60 0.00 10.96
C THR A 41 -13.91 1.19 10.32
N VAL A 42 -14.27 2.41 10.73
CA VAL A 42 -13.61 3.66 10.31
C VAL A 42 -12.92 4.28 11.52
N LYS A 43 -11.60 4.42 11.45
CA LYS A 43 -10.77 5.01 12.51
C LYS A 43 -10.68 6.52 12.34
N GLU A 44 -11.05 7.26 13.38
CA GLU A 44 -10.79 8.70 13.43
C GLU A 44 -9.34 8.93 13.88
N VAL A 45 -8.55 9.64 13.07
CA VAL A 45 -7.15 10.01 13.34
C VAL A 45 -7.11 11.52 13.48
N GLN A 46 -6.97 11.99 14.73
CA GLN A 46 -7.05 13.40 15.08
C GLN A 46 -5.70 13.88 15.63
N PRO A 47 -4.89 14.59 14.83
CA PRO A 47 -3.69 15.27 15.29
C PRO A 47 -4.01 16.21 16.45
N GLN A 48 -3.22 16.18 17.53
CA GLN A 48 -3.48 16.97 18.74
C GLN A 48 -2.76 18.33 18.74
N SER A 49 -1.80 18.51 17.84
CA SER A 49 -1.00 19.73 17.68
C SER A 49 -0.90 20.10 16.19
N PRO A 50 -0.80 21.40 15.83
CA PRO A 50 -0.49 21.84 14.47
C PRO A 50 0.81 21.27 13.90
N ASP A 51 1.78 20.93 14.77
CA ASP A 51 3.08 20.38 14.37
C ASP A 51 3.04 18.85 14.16
N THR A 52 1.91 18.20 14.48
CA THR A 52 1.76 16.75 14.29
C THR A 52 1.52 16.44 12.82
N THR A 53 2.32 15.54 12.25
CA THR A 53 2.08 15.02 10.89
C THR A 53 1.38 13.67 10.93
N VAL A 54 0.70 13.32 9.84
CA VAL A 54 0.15 11.98 9.62
C VAL A 54 0.74 11.41 8.34
N THR A 55 1.52 10.34 8.49
CA THR A 55 2.15 9.62 7.37
C THR A 55 1.27 8.45 6.96
N VAL A 56 0.77 8.48 5.73
CA VAL A 56 0.03 7.40 5.10
C VAL A 56 0.98 6.56 4.25
N VAL A 57 1.04 5.27 4.57
CA VAL A 57 1.88 4.27 3.90
C VAL A 57 0.97 3.38 3.08
N GLY A 58 1.28 3.21 1.79
CA GLY A 58 0.55 2.30 0.91
C GLY A 58 1.04 0.86 1.02
N ASP A 59 0.85 0.09 -0.05
CA ASP A 59 1.17 -1.33 -0.09
C ASP A 59 2.66 -1.56 0.16
N THR A 60 2.98 -2.64 0.89
CA THR A 60 4.36 -2.99 1.23
C THR A 60 4.74 -4.41 0.80
N HIS A 61 3.76 -5.29 0.63
CA HIS A 61 3.90 -6.60 0.00
C HIS A 61 5.10 -7.42 0.48
N GLY A 62 5.27 -7.52 1.81
CA GLY A 62 6.34 -8.33 2.41
C GLY A 62 7.77 -7.86 2.10
N GLN A 63 7.97 -6.64 1.58
CA GLN A 63 9.27 -6.04 1.34
C GLN A 63 9.84 -5.40 2.62
N PHE A 64 10.14 -6.24 3.62
CA PHE A 64 10.47 -5.80 4.98
C PHE A 64 11.65 -4.81 5.08
N HIS A 65 12.69 -4.98 4.26
CA HIS A 65 13.85 -4.08 4.24
C HIS A 65 13.48 -2.69 3.74
N ASP A 66 12.58 -2.63 2.77
CA ASP A 66 12.07 -1.38 2.20
C ASP A 66 11.16 -0.67 3.22
N VAL A 67 10.37 -1.41 4.00
CA VAL A 67 9.64 -0.85 5.16
C VAL A 67 10.59 -0.27 6.21
N CYS A 68 11.69 -0.96 6.51
CA CYS A 68 12.71 -0.42 7.42
C CYS A 68 13.37 0.85 6.87
N LYS A 69 13.64 0.90 5.57
CA LYS A 69 14.16 2.10 4.90
C LYS A 69 13.15 3.24 4.90
N MET A 70 11.87 2.96 4.67
CA MET A 70 10.78 3.93 4.76
C MET A 70 10.76 4.61 6.12
N LEU A 71 10.85 3.84 7.21
CA LEU A 71 10.90 4.40 8.58
C LEU A 71 12.18 5.23 8.84
N GLN A 72 13.27 4.98 8.12
CA GLN A 72 14.47 5.82 8.21
C GLN A 72 14.30 7.15 7.46
N VAL A 73 13.61 7.12 6.31
CA VAL A 73 13.43 8.29 5.44
C VAL A 73 12.29 9.18 5.92
N ALA A 74 11.14 8.61 6.24
CA ALA A 74 9.95 9.32 6.71
C ALA A 74 9.96 9.60 8.21
N GLY A 75 10.86 8.96 8.97
CA GLY A 75 10.85 8.93 10.43
C GLY A 75 10.07 7.74 10.98
N ALA A 76 10.23 7.47 12.28
CA ALA A 76 9.46 6.46 12.98
C ALA A 76 8.23 7.09 13.67
N PRO A 77 7.18 6.31 13.98
CA PRO A 77 6.06 6.80 14.78
C PRO A 77 6.52 7.47 16.07
N SER A 78 5.97 8.64 16.37
CA SER A 78 6.34 9.46 17.53
C SER A 78 5.15 10.32 17.97
N ALA A 79 5.30 11.09 19.05
CA ALA A 79 4.25 12.00 19.52
C ALA A 79 3.87 13.08 18.49
N SER A 80 4.77 13.42 17.57
CA SER A 80 4.55 14.39 16.50
C SER A 80 4.38 13.76 15.12
N SER A 81 4.40 12.42 15.01
CA SER A 81 4.25 11.72 13.73
C SER A 81 3.37 10.49 13.88
N LEU A 82 2.12 10.61 13.45
CA LEU A 82 1.16 9.51 13.40
C LEU A 82 1.30 8.74 12.09
N TYR A 83 0.94 7.47 12.09
CA TYR A 83 1.01 6.58 10.93
C TYR A 83 -0.33 5.93 10.64
N VAL A 84 -0.67 5.86 9.36
CA VAL A 84 -1.75 5.04 8.80
C VAL A 84 -1.15 4.12 7.76
N PHE A 85 -1.07 2.82 8.06
CA PHE A 85 -0.66 1.80 7.09
C PHE A 85 -1.91 1.28 6.38
N ASN A 86 -1.98 1.50 5.07
CA ASN A 86 -3.19 1.33 4.27
C ASN A 86 -3.35 -0.07 3.66
N GLY A 87 -3.05 -1.12 4.44
CA GLY A 87 -3.18 -2.51 4.00
C GLY A 87 -1.99 -3.07 3.21
N ASP A 88 -2.15 -4.32 2.77
CA ASP A 88 -1.21 -5.07 1.93
C ASP A 88 0.21 -5.14 2.53
N PHE A 89 0.25 -5.70 3.72
CA PHE A 89 1.48 -5.93 4.49
C PHE A 89 2.22 -7.18 4.04
N VAL A 90 1.47 -8.14 3.51
CA VAL A 90 1.91 -9.51 3.23
C VAL A 90 1.82 -9.84 1.75
N ASP A 91 2.17 -11.09 1.42
CA ASP A 91 2.20 -11.64 0.06
C ASP A 91 3.20 -10.94 -0.88
N ARG A 92 3.44 -11.58 -2.04
CA ARG A 92 4.33 -11.15 -3.14
C ARG A 92 5.82 -11.09 -2.80
N GLY A 93 6.20 -10.53 -1.65
CA GLY A 93 7.54 -10.58 -1.07
C GLY A 93 7.74 -11.74 -0.09
N ALA A 94 8.98 -11.91 0.37
CA ALA A 94 9.38 -13.05 1.21
C ALA A 94 9.34 -12.81 2.73
N TRP A 95 8.99 -11.60 3.16
CA TRP A 95 9.07 -11.18 4.56
C TRP A 95 7.78 -10.51 5.05
N GLY A 96 6.63 -11.07 4.65
CA GLY A 96 5.32 -10.63 5.11
C GLY A 96 5.14 -10.80 6.61
N LEU A 97 5.65 -11.90 7.19
CA LEU A 97 5.51 -12.17 8.63
C LEU A 97 6.36 -11.20 9.46
N GLU A 98 7.59 -10.90 9.03
CA GLU A 98 8.44 -9.89 9.67
C GLU A 98 7.81 -8.51 9.60
N THR A 99 7.24 -8.14 8.45
CA THR A 99 6.51 -6.88 8.26
C THR A 99 5.32 -6.79 9.22
N LEU A 100 4.46 -7.82 9.25
CA LEU A 100 3.33 -7.89 10.18
C LEU A 100 3.79 -7.82 11.64
N MET A 101 4.88 -8.49 12.03
CA MET A 101 5.40 -8.45 13.40
C MET A 101 5.92 -7.06 13.79
N LEU A 102 6.60 -6.36 12.89
CA LEU A 102 7.05 -4.98 13.13
C LEU A 102 5.86 -4.04 13.32
N LEU A 103 4.87 -4.08 12.42
CA LEU A 103 3.67 -3.25 12.50
C LEU A 103 2.83 -3.57 13.74
N ALA A 104 2.70 -4.86 14.08
CA ALA A 104 2.05 -5.28 15.31
C ALA A 104 2.75 -4.71 16.55
N CYS A 105 4.09 -4.77 16.62
CA CYS A 105 4.83 -4.17 17.72
C CYS A 105 4.59 -2.66 17.82
N TRP A 106 4.65 -1.93 16.72
CA TRP A 106 4.37 -0.49 16.69
C TRP A 106 2.94 -0.17 17.17
N LYS A 107 1.95 -0.92 16.70
CA LYS A 107 0.56 -0.78 17.13
C LYS A 107 0.39 -1.08 18.63
N LEU A 108 1.07 -2.10 19.15
CA LEU A 108 0.98 -2.49 20.55
C LEU A 108 1.66 -1.47 21.48
N THR A 109 2.81 -0.92 21.08
CA THR A 109 3.56 0.05 21.89
C THR A 109 2.98 1.45 21.80
N SER A 110 2.30 1.79 20.70
CA SER A 110 1.73 3.12 20.47
C SER A 110 0.36 3.06 19.79
N PRO A 111 -0.68 2.50 20.45
CA PRO A 111 -1.98 2.23 19.82
C PRO A 111 -2.70 3.46 19.25
N GLY A 112 -2.46 4.64 19.82
CA GLY A 112 -3.03 5.92 19.34
C GLY A 112 -2.22 6.59 18.23
N HIS A 113 -0.98 6.15 17.97
CA HIS A 113 -0.09 6.76 16.96
C HIS A 113 0.00 5.95 15.68
N VAL A 114 -0.33 4.65 15.72
CA VAL A 114 -0.26 3.77 14.55
C VAL A 114 -1.63 3.18 14.29
N THR A 115 -2.14 3.39 13.09
CA THR A 115 -3.37 2.80 12.58
C THR A 115 -3.00 1.80 11.49
N LEU A 116 -3.56 0.58 11.57
CA LEU A 116 -3.40 -0.45 10.56
C LEU A 116 -4.76 -0.64 9.90
N LEU A 117 -4.85 -0.39 8.60
CA LEU A 117 -6.05 -0.65 7.80
C LEU A 117 -5.91 -1.98 7.09
N ARG A 118 -7.03 -2.49 6.62
CA ARG A 118 -7.10 -3.76 5.89
C ARG A 118 -6.83 -3.52 4.42
N GLY A 119 -5.96 -4.33 3.82
CA GLY A 119 -5.82 -4.48 2.38
C GLY A 119 -6.51 -5.72 1.85
N ASN A 120 -6.56 -5.88 0.52
CA ASN A 120 -7.19 -7.06 -0.07
C ASN A 120 -6.35 -8.32 0.17
N HIS A 121 -5.03 -8.18 0.36
CA HIS A 121 -4.15 -9.30 0.70
C HIS A 121 -4.32 -9.82 2.13
N GLU A 122 -4.92 -9.05 3.03
CA GLU A 122 -5.31 -9.51 4.37
C GLU A 122 -6.62 -10.34 4.34
N THR A 123 -6.67 -11.35 3.48
CA THR A 123 -7.78 -12.31 3.30
C THR A 123 -7.26 -13.75 3.20
N THR A 124 -8.10 -14.75 3.47
CA THR A 124 -7.67 -16.16 3.37
C THR A 124 -7.31 -16.51 1.93
N THR A 125 -8.10 -16.00 0.98
CA THR A 125 -7.94 -16.31 -0.44
C THR A 125 -6.63 -15.73 -0.99
N CYS A 126 -6.34 -14.44 -0.74
CA CYS A 126 -5.08 -13.85 -1.21
C CYS A 126 -3.86 -14.51 -0.56
N THR A 127 -3.85 -14.65 0.77
CA THR A 127 -2.69 -15.22 1.48
C THR A 127 -2.42 -16.68 1.14
N TYR A 128 -3.43 -17.42 0.66
CA TYR A 128 -3.25 -18.76 0.13
C TYR A 128 -2.56 -18.73 -1.24
N MET A 129 -2.97 -17.83 -2.13
CA MET A 129 -2.50 -17.79 -3.52
C MET A 129 -1.15 -17.07 -3.69
N TYR A 130 -0.93 -15.97 -2.96
CA TYR A 130 0.20 -15.06 -3.20
C TYR A 130 1.36 -15.22 -2.22
N GLY A 131 1.36 -16.31 -1.46
CA GLY A 131 2.56 -16.84 -0.82
C GLY A 131 2.68 -16.65 0.68
N PHE A 132 1.87 -15.82 1.34
CA PHE A 132 2.02 -15.61 2.80
C PHE A 132 1.76 -16.88 3.62
N ARG A 133 0.79 -17.71 3.22
CA ARG A 133 0.61 -19.04 3.83
C ARG A 133 1.84 -19.92 3.59
N GLY A 134 2.36 -19.93 2.36
CA GLY A 134 3.58 -20.67 2.01
C GLY A 134 4.77 -20.23 2.84
N GLU A 135 4.93 -18.92 3.05
CA GLU A 135 5.95 -18.29 3.87
C GLU A 135 5.91 -18.82 5.30
N ILE A 136 4.75 -18.76 5.97
CA ILE A 136 4.61 -19.23 7.36
C ILE A 136 4.96 -20.72 7.49
N PHE A 137 4.50 -21.55 6.55
CA PHE A 137 4.78 -22.99 6.53
C PHE A 137 6.22 -23.33 6.16
N GLY A 138 6.90 -22.43 5.45
CA GLY A 138 8.33 -22.55 5.17
C GLY A 138 9.21 -22.16 6.35
N LYS A 139 8.82 -21.13 7.12
CA LYS A 139 9.61 -20.58 8.23
C LYS A 139 9.45 -21.36 9.56
N TYR A 140 8.29 -21.98 9.79
CA TYR A 140 7.94 -22.64 11.04
C TYR A 140 7.54 -24.10 10.85
N ALA A 141 7.74 -24.91 11.89
CA ALA A 141 7.28 -26.30 11.91
C ALA A 141 5.76 -26.39 11.70
N LYS A 142 5.29 -27.45 11.03
CA LYS A 142 3.90 -27.59 10.55
C LYS A 142 2.82 -27.27 11.61
N ALA A 143 3.01 -27.72 12.85
CA ALA A 143 2.04 -27.47 13.93
C ALA A 143 2.01 -25.98 14.33
N ASP A 144 3.17 -25.37 14.51
CA ASP A 144 3.32 -23.95 14.82
C ASP A 144 2.83 -23.06 13.67
N ALA A 145 3.18 -23.40 12.44
CA ALA A 145 2.77 -22.69 11.24
C ALA A 145 1.24 -22.63 11.09
N LYS A 146 0.54 -23.74 11.34
CA LYS A 146 -0.93 -23.78 11.35
C LYS A 146 -1.51 -22.77 12.35
N GLU A 147 -0.92 -22.71 13.53
CA GLU A 147 -1.45 -21.91 14.63
C GLU A 147 -1.13 -20.42 14.48
N ILE A 148 0.05 -20.08 13.95
CA ILE A 148 0.41 -18.73 13.53
C ILE A 148 -0.56 -18.26 12.44
N TYR A 149 -0.72 -19.03 11.36
CA TYR A 149 -1.56 -18.64 10.22
C TYR A 149 -3.03 -18.47 10.63
N ARG A 150 -3.56 -19.36 11.47
CA ARG A 150 -4.92 -19.24 12.02
C ARG A 150 -5.12 -17.90 12.73
N ARG A 151 -4.14 -17.44 13.50
CA ARG A 151 -4.20 -16.13 14.18
C ARG A 151 -4.01 -14.95 13.25
N CYS A 152 -3.12 -15.04 12.27
CA CYS A 152 -2.99 -13.99 11.24
C CYS A 152 -4.34 -13.74 10.56
N LYS A 153 -5.02 -14.81 10.09
CA LYS A 153 -6.37 -14.71 9.51
C LYS A 153 -7.38 -14.02 10.45
N GLY A 154 -7.33 -14.36 11.74
CA GLY A 154 -8.17 -13.73 12.76
C GLY A 154 -7.89 -12.23 12.89
N VAL A 155 -6.62 -11.84 13.02
CA VAL A 155 -6.16 -10.45 13.08
C VAL A 155 -6.59 -9.67 11.83
N PHE A 156 -6.40 -10.25 10.65
CA PHE A 156 -6.76 -9.66 9.37
C PHE A 156 -8.26 -9.35 9.26
N ALA A 157 -9.11 -10.28 9.69
CA ALA A 157 -10.57 -10.06 9.75
C ALA A 157 -11.01 -8.97 10.74
N MET A 158 -10.11 -8.53 11.63
CA MET A 158 -10.38 -7.50 12.63
C MET A 158 -9.80 -6.13 12.26
N LEU A 159 -9.04 -6.00 11.16
CA LEU A 159 -8.50 -4.71 10.72
C LEU A 159 -9.63 -3.74 10.30
N PRO A 160 -9.59 -2.47 10.75
CA PRO A 160 -10.43 -1.39 10.20
C PRO A 160 -10.33 -1.29 8.68
N LEU A 161 -11.39 -0.82 8.02
CA LEU A 161 -11.44 -0.68 6.56
C LEU A 161 -10.97 0.69 6.07
N ALA A 162 -11.08 1.71 6.92
CA ALA A 162 -10.69 3.07 6.55
C ALA A 162 -10.25 3.89 7.76
N ALA A 163 -9.59 5.01 7.49
CA ALA A 163 -9.34 6.06 8.47
C ALA A 163 -9.78 7.43 7.93
N VAL A 164 -10.31 8.27 8.81
CA VAL A 164 -10.58 9.68 8.53
C VAL A 164 -9.58 10.52 9.31
N VAL A 165 -8.69 11.21 8.59
CA VAL A 165 -7.66 12.07 9.15
C VAL A 165 -8.20 13.50 9.21
N ASN A 166 -8.20 14.07 10.42
CA ASN A 166 -8.60 15.45 10.68
C ASN A 166 -9.97 15.87 10.10
N GLN A 167 -10.91 14.92 9.91
CA GLN A 167 -12.20 15.15 9.21
C GLN A 167 -12.09 15.70 7.78
N ARG A 168 -10.91 15.61 7.15
CA ARG A 168 -10.64 16.19 5.83
C ARG A 168 -10.17 15.18 4.80
N THR A 169 -9.46 14.15 5.25
CA THR A 169 -8.88 13.13 4.38
C THR A 169 -9.40 11.75 4.73
N LEU A 170 -9.92 11.03 3.74
CA LEU A 170 -10.29 9.63 3.86
C LEU A 170 -9.18 8.74 3.31
N VAL A 171 -8.74 7.78 4.11
CA VAL A 171 -7.75 6.77 3.72
C VAL A 171 -8.45 5.42 3.68
N MET A 172 -8.36 4.71 2.56
CA MET A 172 -8.92 3.38 2.34
C MET A 172 -8.11 2.62 1.29
N HIS A 173 -8.15 1.29 1.29
CA HIS A 173 -7.19 0.52 0.51
C HIS A 173 -7.44 0.57 -1.01
N GLY A 174 -8.58 0.03 -1.46
CA GLY A 174 -9.00 0.05 -2.86
C GLY A 174 -9.69 1.37 -3.21
N GLY A 175 -10.95 1.55 -2.84
CA GLY A 175 -11.63 2.81 -3.17
C GLY A 175 -13.10 2.90 -2.81
N LEU A 176 -13.81 3.75 -3.55
CA LEU A 176 -15.21 4.03 -3.33
C LEU A 176 -16.08 2.79 -3.57
N PHE A 177 -17.22 2.75 -2.89
CA PHE A 177 -18.00 1.53 -2.71
C PHE A 177 -19.46 1.78 -3.03
N ARG A 178 -20.16 0.72 -3.44
CA ARG A 178 -21.61 0.82 -3.67
C ARG A 178 -22.36 0.69 -2.34
N LYS A 179 -23.54 1.30 -2.32
CA LYS A 179 -24.51 1.12 -1.24
C LYS A 179 -24.94 -0.34 -1.15
N PRO A 180 -25.13 -0.91 0.07
CA PRO A 180 -25.55 -2.29 0.21
C PRO A 180 -26.89 -2.52 -0.47
N GLN A 181 -26.95 -3.47 -1.41
CA GLN A 181 -28.23 -3.89 -1.95
C GLN A 181 -28.89 -4.93 -1.03
N PRO A 182 -30.19 -4.78 -0.70
CA PRO A 182 -30.89 -5.78 0.07
C PRO A 182 -30.92 -7.11 -0.69
N GLN A 183 -30.39 -8.18 -0.07
CA GLN A 183 -30.50 -9.53 -0.63
C GLN A 183 -31.98 -9.95 -0.64
N PRO A 184 -32.57 -10.35 -1.77
CA PRO A 184 -33.90 -10.94 -1.78
C PRO A 184 -33.87 -12.24 -0.98
N LYS A 185 -34.66 -12.30 0.10
CA LYS A 185 -34.80 -13.52 0.92
C LYS A 185 -35.43 -14.63 0.07
N GLY A 186 -34.77 -15.79 -0.04
CA GLY A 186 -35.42 -17.04 -0.45
C GLY A 186 -35.24 -17.52 -1.90
N VAL A 187 -34.21 -17.11 -2.65
CA VAL A 187 -33.99 -17.65 -4.02
C VAL A 187 -32.91 -18.73 -4.04
N ASN A 188 -33.29 -19.95 -4.46
CA ASN A 188 -32.40 -21.10 -4.65
C ASN A 188 -31.19 -20.77 -5.54
N LYS A 189 -29.96 -21.11 -5.09
CA LYS A 189 -28.67 -20.91 -5.81
C LYS A 189 -28.72 -21.34 -7.28
N ARG A 190 -29.45 -22.41 -7.62
CA ARG A 190 -29.54 -22.96 -8.99
C ARG A 190 -30.32 -22.10 -10.00
N LYS A 191 -31.14 -21.14 -9.57
CA LYS A 191 -31.87 -20.25 -10.49
C LYS A 191 -31.13 -18.93 -10.79
N ARG A 192 -30.04 -18.61 -10.06
CA ARG A 192 -29.31 -17.35 -10.18
C ARG A 192 -28.62 -17.13 -11.53
N LYS A 193 -28.18 -18.19 -12.22
CA LYS A 193 -27.54 -18.09 -13.55
C LYS A 193 -28.52 -17.85 -14.71
N ALA A 194 -29.84 -17.98 -14.50
CA ALA A 194 -30.84 -17.93 -15.58
C ALA A 194 -31.76 -16.69 -15.55
N THR A 195 -31.63 -15.81 -14.56
CA THR A 195 -32.48 -14.60 -14.41
C THR A 195 -31.68 -13.38 -13.96
N GLN A 196 -30.53 -13.10 -14.59
CA GLN A 196 -29.97 -11.75 -14.54
C GLN A 196 -30.61 -10.96 -15.68
N GLY A 197 -31.75 -10.32 -15.39
CA GLY A 197 -32.19 -9.17 -16.19
C GLY A 197 -31.17 -8.02 -16.04
N PRO A 198 -31.38 -6.88 -16.74
CA PRO A 198 -30.47 -5.74 -16.64
C PRO A 198 -30.25 -5.37 -15.17
N GLN A 199 -29.00 -5.48 -14.71
CA GLN A 199 -28.66 -5.14 -13.33
C GLN A 199 -28.91 -3.64 -13.14
N LYS A 200 -29.58 -3.28 -12.03
CA LYS A 200 -29.77 -1.87 -11.68
C LYS A 200 -28.37 -1.24 -11.50
N PRO A 201 -28.11 -0.04 -12.03
CA PRO A 201 -26.84 0.65 -11.84
C PRO A 201 -26.43 0.70 -10.37
N ALA A 202 -25.13 0.56 -10.09
CA ALA A 202 -24.61 0.67 -8.75
C ALA A 202 -24.86 2.10 -8.21
N GLU A 203 -25.35 2.18 -6.97
CA GLU A 203 -25.56 3.46 -6.28
C GLU A 203 -24.39 3.67 -5.33
N LEU A 204 -23.82 4.88 -5.29
CA LEU A 204 -22.72 5.23 -4.41
C LEU A 204 -23.15 5.15 -2.93
N GLY A 205 -22.33 4.51 -2.09
CA GLY A 205 -22.49 4.55 -0.63
C GLY A 205 -21.89 5.82 -0.02
N ASN A 206 -22.36 6.22 1.16
CA ASN A 206 -21.81 7.38 1.89
C ASN A 206 -20.93 6.96 3.09
N LEU A 207 -20.29 7.93 3.75
CA LEU A 207 -19.42 7.65 4.89
C LEU A 207 -20.16 7.04 6.11
N SER A 208 -21.45 7.33 6.27
CA SER A 208 -22.26 6.69 7.33
C SER A 208 -22.50 5.21 7.05
N ASP A 209 -22.68 4.83 5.77
CA ASP A 209 -22.80 3.43 5.36
C ASP A 209 -21.50 2.66 5.70
N LEU A 210 -20.34 3.25 5.40
CA LEU A 210 -19.04 2.68 5.72
C LEU A 210 -18.80 2.55 7.23
N ARG A 211 -19.13 3.59 8.02
CA ARG A 211 -19.05 3.53 9.49
C ARG A 211 -19.91 2.43 10.09
N SER A 212 -21.04 2.12 9.45
CA SER A 212 -21.99 1.10 9.90
C SER A 212 -21.65 -0.31 9.37
N ALA A 213 -20.74 -0.42 8.39
CA ALA A 213 -20.36 -1.69 7.80
C ALA A 213 -19.56 -2.57 8.78
N GLY A 214 -19.70 -3.88 8.63
CA GLY A 214 -18.78 -4.84 9.24
C GLY A 214 -17.44 -4.86 8.51
N LYS A 215 -16.39 -5.35 9.17
CA LYS A 215 -15.03 -5.45 8.61
C LYS A 215 -14.85 -6.56 7.55
N GLY A 216 -15.93 -7.20 7.10
CA GLY A 216 -15.90 -8.19 6.01
C GLY A 216 -15.63 -9.64 6.39
N GLY A 217 -15.21 -9.94 7.63
CA GLY A 217 -14.91 -11.32 8.05
C GLY A 217 -13.60 -11.85 7.43
N LEU A 218 -13.45 -13.16 7.28
CA LEU A 218 -12.23 -13.75 6.73
C LEU A 218 -12.02 -13.37 5.26
N ASP A 219 -13.09 -13.45 4.46
CA ASP A 219 -13.07 -13.23 3.01
C ASP A 219 -14.35 -12.49 2.59
N PRO A 220 -14.29 -11.17 2.36
CA PRO A 220 -15.46 -10.40 1.92
C PRO A 220 -15.77 -10.69 0.45
N ASN A 221 -16.92 -11.29 0.19
CA ASN A 221 -17.29 -11.85 -1.13
C ASN A 221 -18.16 -10.92 -2.00
N GLY A 222 -18.24 -9.62 -1.67
CA GLY A 222 -19.06 -8.66 -2.43
C GLY A 222 -20.57 -8.79 -2.23
N LEU A 223 -21.04 -9.65 -1.31
CA LEU A 223 -22.47 -9.92 -1.13
C LEU A 223 -22.96 -9.56 0.29
N GLY A 224 -24.19 -9.04 0.35
CA GLY A 224 -24.90 -8.81 1.61
C GLY A 224 -24.13 -7.86 2.54
N ALA A 225 -23.96 -8.26 3.80
CA ALA A 225 -23.29 -7.44 4.82
C ALA A 225 -21.78 -7.24 4.56
N ALA A 226 -21.17 -8.03 3.68
CA ALA A 226 -19.75 -7.92 3.33
C ALA A 226 -19.52 -7.12 2.03
N ALA A 227 -20.56 -6.60 1.39
CA ALA A 227 -20.45 -5.89 0.11
C ALA A 227 -19.55 -4.64 0.20
N ILE A 228 -19.81 -3.75 1.16
CA ILE A 228 -18.97 -2.55 1.37
C ILE A 228 -17.52 -2.97 1.66
N ALA A 229 -17.31 -3.97 2.50
CA ALA A 229 -15.96 -4.43 2.82
C ALA A 229 -15.22 -4.95 1.59
N ALA A 230 -15.89 -5.67 0.69
CA ALA A 230 -15.26 -6.12 -0.55
C ALA A 230 -14.96 -4.93 -1.47
N ASP A 231 -15.91 -4.03 -1.66
CA ASP A 231 -15.75 -2.88 -2.54
C ASP A 231 -14.64 -1.93 -2.04
N VAL A 232 -14.55 -1.66 -0.73
CA VAL A 232 -13.48 -0.83 -0.15
C VAL A 232 -12.10 -1.43 -0.38
N LEU A 233 -11.98 -2.75 -0.42
CA LEU A 233 -10.70 -3.43 -0.59
C LEU A 233 -10.31 -3.62 -2.07
N TRP A 234 -11.26 -3.65 -3.00
CA TRP A 234 -11.03 -4.09 -4.39
C TRP A 234 -11.48 -3.12 -5.48
N SER A 235 -12.04 -1.95 -5.12
CA SER A 235 -12.48 -0.98 -6.12
C SER A 235 -11.32 -0.17 -6.70
N ASP A 236 -11.44 0.20 -7.98
CA ASP A 236 -10.43 0.95 -8.72
C ASP A 236 -10.98 2.23 -9.38
N PRO A 237 -10.20 3.32 -9.41
CA PRO A 237 -10.55 4.51 -10.17
C PRO A 237 -10.41 4.27 -11.68
N VAL A 238 -11.19 5.01 -12.47
CA VAL A 238 -11.12 5.05 -13.95
C VAL A 238 -11.23 6.49 -14.43
N ALA A 239 -10.70 6.78 -15.62
CA ALA A 239 -10.75 8.15 -16.16
C ALA A 239 -12.18 8.58 -16.54
N ASP A 240 -13.01 7.63 -16.98
CA ASP A 240 -14.36 7.90 -17.46
C ASP A 240 -15.38 8.02 -16.29
N PRO A 241 -16.37 8.93 -16.39
CA PRO A 241 -17.42 9.05 -15.39
C PRO A 241 -18.27 7.78 -15.23
N GLY A 242 -18.74 7.53 -14.00
CA GLY A 242 -19.66 6.44 -13.69
C GLY A 242 -19.25 5.58 -12.49
N LEU A 243 -20.17 4.72 -12.06
CA LEU A 243 -19.95 3.72 -11.01
C LEU A 243 -20.47 2.37 -11.50
N GLU A 244 -19.58 1.43 -11.72
CA GLU A 244 -19.90 0.11 -12.26
C GLU A 244 -19.23 -1.01 -11.45
N LEU A 245 -19.61 -2.26 -11.70
CA LEU A 245 -18.94 -3.39 -11.06
C LEU A 245 -17.57 -3.59 -11.69
N ASN A 246 -16.58 -3.95 -10.87
CA ASN A 246 -15.25 -4.25 -11.37
C ASN A 246 -15.21 -5.67 -11.93
N GLU A 247 -15.47 -5.81 -13.23
CA GLU A 247 -15.40 -7.10 -13.92
C GLU A 247 -13.96 -7.62 -13.99
N GLN A 248 -12.96 -6.72 -14.08
CA GLN A 248 -11.55 -7.10 -14.21
C GLN A 248 -11.03 -7.81 -12.95
N ARG A 249 -11.43 -7.35 -11.76
CA ARG A 249 -11.11 -7.99 -10.48
C ARG A 249 -12.07 -9.11 -10.09
N GLY A 250 -13.24 -9.21 -10.75
CA GLY A 250 -14.36 -10.08 -10.35
C GLY A 250 -15.11 -9.66 -9.07
N VAL A 251 -14.64 -8.60 -8.38
CA VAL A 251 -15.23 -8.06 -7.15
C VAL A 251 -14.89 -6.57 -7.01
N GLY A 252 -15.73 -5.82 -6.30
CA GLY A 252 -15.58 -4.38 -6.13
C GLY A 252 -16.25 -3.59 -7.23
N THR A 253 -15.86 -2.31 -7.35
CA THR A 253 -16.42 -1.37 -8.31
C THR A 253 -15.33 -0.62 -9.07
N VAL A 254 -15.65 -0.14 -10.27
CA VAL A 254 -14.86 0.89 -10.93
C VAL A 254 -15.60 2.22 -10.82
N PHE A 255 -14.87 3.29 -10.51
CA PHE A 255 -15.48 4.60 -10.23
C PHE A 255 -14.73 5.76 -10.88
N GLY A 256 -15.48 6.65 -11.51
CA GLY A 256 -14.95 7.83 -12.19
C GLY A 256 -14.76 9.06 -11.32
N PRO A 257 -14.29 10.18 -11.92
CA PRO A 257 -14.10 11.44 -11.23
C PRO A 257 -15.41 12.07 -10.73
N ASP A 258 -16.55 11.83 -11.39
CA ASP A 258 -17.86 12.35 -10.94
C ASP A 258 -18.34 11.69 -9.64
N VAL A 259 -17.99 10.42 -9.43
CA VAL A 259 -18.28 9.67 -8.21
C VAL A 259 -17.40 10.18 -7.07
N THR A 260 -16.12 10.45 -7.38
CA THR A 260 -15.16 11.02 -6.43
C THR A 260 -15.57 12.41 -5.98
N GLU A 261 -15.90 13.30 -6.92
CA GLU A 261 -16.42 14.64 -6.63
C GLU A 261 -17.61 14.59 -5.69
N ARG A 262 -18.61 13.77 -6.03
CA ARG A 262 -19.85 13.66 -5.26
C ARG A 262 -19.59 13.15 -3.85
N PHE A 263 -18.74 12.13 -3.70
CA PHE A 263 -18.40 11.59 -2.40
C PHE A 263 -17.67 12.64 -1.53
N LEU A 264 -16.68 13.34 -2.10
CA LEU A 264 -15.94 14.39 -1.38
C LEU A 264 -16.88 15.52 -0.95
N ALA A 265 -17.73 16.00 -1.87
CA ALA A 265 -18.69 17.08 -1.62
C ALA A 265 -19.69 16.74 -0.51
N GLU A 266 -20.34 15.57 -0.61
CA GLU A 266 -21.38 15.13 0.34
C GLU A 266 -20.83 14.90 1.75
N ASN A 267 -19.55 14.52 1.87
CA ASN A 267 -18.92 14.21 3.15
C ASN A 267 -17.99 15.32 3.66
N HIS A 268 -17.93 16.47 2.96
CA HIS A 268 -17.07 17.62 3.28
C HIS A 268 -15.57 17.29 3.40
N LEU A 269 -15.11 16.34 2.60
CA LEU A 269 -13.71 15.91 2.53
C LEU A 269 -12.99 16.67 1.41
N GLY A 270 -11.68 16.87 1.56
CA GLY A 270 -10.81 17.46 0.53
C GLY A 270 -9.93 16.43 -0.17
N LEU A 271 -9.82 15.21 0.37
CA LEU A 271 -8.89 14.22 -0.15
C LEU A 271 -9.34 12.78 0.12
N ILE A 272 -9.14 11.92 -0.86
CA ILE A 272 -9.10 10.46 -0.70
C ILE A 272 -7.69 9.97 -1.02
N LEU A 273 -7.09 9.21 -0.10
CA LEU A 273 -5.86 8.47 -0.33
C LEU A 273 -6.18 6.97 -0.41
N ARG A 274 -5.79 6.35 -1.52
CA ARG A 274 -5.85 4.91 -1.73
C ARG A 274 -4.49 4.28 -1.99
N SER A 275 -4.45 2.95 -2.10
CA SER A 275 -3.23 2.16 -2.37
C SER A 275 -3.52 1.10 -3.43
N HIS A 276 -3.30 -0.20 -3.23
CA HIS A 276 -3.82 -1.34 -4.02
C HIS A 276 -3.45 -1.48 -5.52
N GLU A 277 -3.14 -0.42 -6.27
CA GLU A 277 -2.68 -0.49 -7.67
C GLU A 277 -1.20 -0.13 -7.76
N GLY A 278 -0.36 -1.16 -7.94
CA GLY A 278 1.07 -1.03 -8.19
C GLY A 278 1.40 -0.80 -9.68
N PRO A 279 2.70 -0.73 -10.03
CA PRO A 279 3.12 -0.59 -11.43
C PRO A 279 2.70 -1.78 -12.30
N ASP A 280 2.53 -2.98 -11.74
CA ASP A 280 2.04 -4.15 -12.47
C ASP A 280 0.59 -4.01 -12.96
N ALA A 281 -0.25 -3.32 -12.19
CA ALA A 281 -1.59 -2.94 -12.58
C ALA A 281 -1.58 -1.73 -13.53
N ARG A 282 -0.81 -0.69 -13.20
CA ARG A 282 -0.86 0.59 -13.90
C ARG A 282 -0.16 0.59 -15.26
N TYR A 283 0.84 -0.26 -15.49
CA TYR A 283 1.48 -0.32 -16.81
C TYR A 283 0.53 -0.77 -17.93
N LYS A 284 -0.55 -1.49 -17.58
CA LYS A 284 -1.58 -1.96 -18.54
C LYS A 284 -2.68 -0.93 -18.78
N ARG A 285 -2.63 0.22 -18.10
CA ARG A 285 -3.70 1.23 -18.07
C ARG A 285 -3.25 2.53 -18.69
N ASP A 286 -3.51 2.67 -19.99
CA ASP A 286 -3.27 3.92 -20.72
C ASP A 286 -4.21 5.06 -20.28
N ASP A 287 -5.34 4.71 -19.66
CA ASP A 287 -6.35 5.65 -19.20
C ASP A 287 -5.95 6.35 -17.89
N MET A 288 -5.02 5.78 -17.14
CA MET A 288 -4.65 6.27 -15.82
C MET A 288 -3.17 6.64 -15.71
N PRO A 289 -2.81 7.58 -14.83
CA PRO A 289 -1.41 7.90 -14.57
C PRO A 289 -0.64 6.70 -13.97
N SER A 290 0.63 6.62 -14.35
CA SER A 290 1.59 5.66 -13.79
C SER A 290 1.89 5.96 -12.30
N VAL A 291 2.20 4.91 -11.55
CA VAL A 291 2.68 4.95 -10.16
C VAL A 291 4.19 4.71 -10.04
N ASP A 292 4.97 4.87 -11.12
CA ASP A 292 6.43 4.66 -11.12
C ASP A 292 7.16 5.53 -10.08
N ASN A 293 6.55 6.68 -9.72
CA ASN A 293 7.02 7.59 -8.70
C ASN A 293 6.52 7.25 -7.27
N GLY A 294 5.86 6.10 -7.09
CA GLY A 294 5.28 5.65 -5.83
C GLY A 294 3.97 6.34 -5.45
N TYR A 295 3.42 7.18 -6.32
CA TYR A 295 2.10 7.77 -6.18
C TYR A 295 1.55 8.24 -7.54
N ALA A 296 0.24 8.44 -7.63
CA ALA A 296 -0.44 8.98 -8.79
C ALA A 296 -1.65 9.83 -8.40
N LEU A 297 -1.92 10.93 -9.11
CA LEU A 297 -3.14 11.74 -8.98
C LEU A 297 -4.20 11.16 -9.91
N ASP A 298 -5.07 10.32 -9.37
CA ASP A 298 -6.08 9.61 -10.17
C ASP A 298 -7.20 10.54 -10.61
N HIS A 299 -7.76 11.32 -9.67
CA HIS A 299 -8.82 12.28 -9.96
C HIS A 299 -8.52 13.64 -9.32
N GLU A 300 -8.68 14.70 -10.11
CA GLU A 300 -8.74 16.08 -9.62
C GLU A 300 -10.14 16.62 -9.86
N CYS A 301 -10.82 16.98 -8.78
CA CYS A 301 -12.21 17.42 -8.78
C CYS A 301 -12.34 18.79 -8.10
N ASN A 302 -13.52 19.40 -8.15
CA ASN A 302 -13.75 20.71 -7.53
C ASN A 302 -13.68 20.64 -6.00
N SER A 303 -14.20 19.56 -5.42
CA SER A 303 -14.25 19.34 -3.98
C SER A 303 -12.94 18.82 -3.41
N GLY A 304 -12.04 18.31 -4.24
CA GLY A 304 -10.77 17.74 -3.77
C GLY A 304 -10.11 16.77 -4.74
N LYS A 305 -9.24 15.92 -4.20
CA LYS A 305 -8.39 15.02 -5.01
C LYS A 305 -8.48 13.57 -4.55
N LEU A 306 -8.18 12.65 -5.46
CA LEU A 306 -7.93 11.25 -5.17
C LEU A 306 -6.53 10.87 -5.62
N TYR A 307 -5.72 10.33 -4.70
CA TYR A 307 -4.39 9.83 -5.02
C TYR A 307 -4.27 8.34 -4.69
N THR A 308 -3.53 7.63 -5.53
CA THR A 308 -2.95 6.33 -5.21
C THR A 308 -1.56 6.53 -4.63
N VAL A 309 -1.25 5.84 -3.53
CA VAL A 309 0.05 5.81 -2.85
C VAL A 309 0.55 4.37 -2.79
N PHE A 310 1.76 4.13 -3.26
CA PHE A 310 2.37 2.81 -3.34
C PHE A 310 3.74 2.80 -2.66
N SER A 311 3.92 1.93 -1.66
CA SER A 311 5.07 1.94 -0.75
C SER A 311 6.00 0.72 -0.92
N ALA A 312 5.91 0.02 -2.06
CA ALA A 312 6.82 -1.08 -2.40
C ALA A 312 7.68 -0.68 -3.62
N PRO A 313 8.96 -0.33 -3.43
CA PRO A 313 9.82 0.07 -4.53
C PRO A 313 10.33 -1.16 -5.29
N ASP A 314 10.59 -1.01 -6.58
CA ASP A 314 11.12 -2.07 -7.43
C ASP A 314 10.26 -3.35 -7.32
N TYR A 315 8.95 -3.14 -7.41
CA TYR A 315 7.90 -4.13 -7.21
C TYR A 315 7.47 -4.75 -8.55
N PRO A 316 7.04 -6.03 -8.58
CA PRO A 316 7.15 -7.00 -7.49
C PRO A 316 8.58 -7.44 -7.17
N GLN A 317 8.79 -7.89 -5.92
CA GLN A 317 10.08 -8.40 -5.47
C GLN A 317 10.60 -9.55 -6.35
N PHE A 318 9.71 -10.46 -6.76
CA PHE A 318 10.04 -11.60 -7.63
C PHE A 318 9.42 -11.38 -9.01
N GLN A 319 10.25 -11.53 -10.05
CA GLN A 319 9.86 -11.47 -11.45
C GLN A 319 10.59 -12.55 -12.26
N ALA A 320 10.02 -12.93 -13.39
CA ALA A 320 10.57 -13.99 -14.23
C ALA A 320 11.78 -13.52 -15.05
N ASP A 321 11.77 -12.26 -15.48
CA ASP A 321 12.81 -11.61 -16.26
C ASP A 321 13.32 -10.34 -15.56
N GLU A 322 14.64 -10.19 -15.43
CA GLU A 322 15.26 -9.00 -14.85
C GLU A 322 15.14 -7.77 -15.78
N ASP A 323 14.99 -7.98 -17.09
CA ASP A 323 14.83 -6.91 -18.07
C ASP A 323 13.39 -6.32 -18.08
N GLU A 324 12.43 -6.98 -17.41
CA GLU A 324 11.02 -6.57 -17.34
C GLU A 324 10.65 -5.85 -16.02
N ARG A 325 11.66 -5.48 -15.21
CA ARG A 325 11.41 -4.79 -13.94
C ARG A 325 10.86 -3.39 -14.16
N TYR A 326 9.79 -3.07 -13.44
CA TYR A 326 9.18 -1.74 -13.47
C TYR A 326 10.11 -0.66 -12.89
N ASN A 327 11.04 -1.03 -12.01
CA ASN A 327 12.01 -0.12 -11.39
C ASN A 327 11.37 1.11 -10.73
N ASN A 328 10.12 0.98 -10.28
CA ASN A 328 9.39 2.06 -9.62
C ASN A 328 10.10 2.45 -8.31
N VAL A 329 10.02 3.73 -7.95
CA VAL A 329 10.27 4.15 -6.57
C VAL A 329 9.00 3.96 -5.73
N ALA A 330 9.16 3.96 -4.42
CA ALA A 330 8.04 3.97 -3.48
C ALA A 330 7.84 5.38 -2.93
N SER A 331 6.64 5.65 -2.43
CA SER A 331 6.35 6.87 -1.68
C SER A 331 5.48 6.60 -0.47
N VAL A 332 5.57 7.49 0.51
CA VAL A 332 4.53 7.72 1.52
C VAL A 332 3.92 9.10 1.32
N ALA A 333 2.68 9.31 1.77
CA ALA A 333 2.03 10.62 1.78
C ALA A 333 2.07 11.20 3.19
N VAL A 334 2.62 12.40 3.35
CA VAL A 334 2.69 13.11 4.62
C VAL A 334 1.68 14.23 4.62
N LEU A 335 0.70 14.14 5.53
CA LEU A 335 -0.35 15.13 5.76
C LEU A 335 0.04 16.01 6.95
N SER A 336 -0.21 17.31 6.83
CA SER A 336 0.10 18.29 7.88
C SER A 336 -0.95 19.40 7.98
N SER A 337 -0.89 20.15 9.07
CA SER A 337 -1.62 21.40 9.27
C SER A 337 -1.46 22.36 8.06
N PRO A 338 -2.46 23.20 7.77
CA PRO A 338 -3.71 23.39 8.52
C PRO A 338 -4.84 22.42 8.18
N SER A 339 -4.87 21.89 6.96
CA SER A 339 -6.05 21.19 6.44
C SER A 339 -5.91 19.67 6.40
N TYR A 340 -4.68 19.13 6.36
CA TYR A 340 -4.40 17.70 6.24
C TYR A 340 -4.99 17.04 4.98
N ASP A 341 -5.33 17.81 3.96
CA ASP A 341 -5.85 17.36 2.65
C ASP A 341 -4.93 17.74 1.46
N GLU A 342 -3.74 18.26 1.75
CA GLU A 342 -2.67 18.51 0.78
C GLU A 342 -1.47 17.60 1.08
N PRO A 343 -1.33 16.44 0.40
CA PRO A 343 -0.28 15.48 0.71
C PRO A 343 1.07 15.93 0.14
N ARG A 344 2.10 15.88 0.99
CA ARG A 344 3.50 15.91 0.52
C ARG A 344 4.03 14.49 0.39
N PHE A 345 4.51 14.14 -0.78
CA PHE A 345 5.05 12.81 -1.04
C PHE A 345 6.53 12.72 -0.65
N VAL A 346 6.89 11.65 0.05
CA VAL A 346 8.28 11.34 0.42
C VAL A 346 8.67 10.03 -0.25
N GLN A 347 9.49 10.15 -1.28
CA GLN A 347 9.91 9.03 -2.11
C GLN A 347 11.17 8.35 -1.57
N TYR A 348 11.30 7.05 -1.85
CA TYR A 348 12.48 6.26 -1.52
C TYR A 348 12.65 5.09 -2.49
N SER A 349 13.90 4.73 -2.75
CA SER A 349 14.27 3.61 -3.60
C SER A 349 14.42 2.32 -2.81
N ALA A 350 14.40 1.20 -3.52
CA ALA A 350 14.61 -0.12 -2.95
C ALA A 350 15.97 -0.28 -2.27
N VAL A 351 15.99 -1.08 -1.20
CA VAL A 351 17.20 -1.53 -0.54
C VAL A 351 17.81 -2.67 -1.34
N LEU A 352 18.95 -2.40 -1.98
CA LEU A 352 19.70 -3.37 -2.79
C LEU A 352 21.13 -3.55 -2.26
N PRO A 353 21.71 -4.77 -2.37
CA PRO A 353 21.04 -6.01 -2.74
C PRO A 353 20.11 -6.51 -1.60
N ARG A 354 18.96 -7.10 -1.97
CA ARG A 354 18.10 -7.80 -0.99
C ARG A 354 18.75 -9.13 -0.58
N PRO A 355 18.49 -9.63 0.65
CA PRO A 355 18.91 -10.98 1.01
C PRO A 355 18.32 -12.01 0.04
N ALA A 356 19.07 -13.08 -0.23
CA ALA A 356 18.61 -14.15 -1.10
C ALA A 356 17.32 -14.78 -0.53
N ALA A 357 16.29 -14.89 -1.37
CA ALA A 357 15.00 -15.43 -1.02
C ALA A 357 14.40 -16.18 -2.22
N VAL A 358 13.51 -17.12 -1.92
CA VAL A 358 12.67 -17.80 -2.92
C VAL A 358 11.23 -17.33 -2.75
N ALA A 359 10.50 -17.29 -3.85
CA ALA A 359 9.06 -17.03 -3.81
C ALA A 359 8.32 -18.18 -3.09
N PHE A 360 7.25 -17.84 -2.38
CA PHE A 360 6.38 -18.80 -1.69
C PHE A 360 5.11 -19.13 -2.48
N TYR A 361 5.09 -18.75 -3.76
CA TYR A 361 4.00 -18.92 -4.71
C TYR A 361 4.59 -19.04 -6.12
N GLU A 362 3.83 -19.65 -7.03
CA GLU A 362 4.21 -19.81 -8.44
C GLU A 362 4.05 -18.48 -9.20
N TYR A 363 4.93 -17.52 -8.93
CA TYR A 363 4.81 -16.14 -9.40
C TYR A 363 4.82 -15.96 -10.93
N GLN A 364 5.18 -17.01 -11.69
CA GLN A 364 5.17 -17.01 -13.16
C GLN A 364 3.76 -17.19 -13.74
N ASP A 365 2.88 -17.90 -13.02
CA ASP A 365 1.54 -18.29 -13.48
C ASP A 365 0.43 -17.52 -12.76
N VAL A 366 0.80 -16.60 -11.87
CA VAL A 366 -0.13 -15.88 -11.01
C VAL A 366 -0.49 -14.53 -11.65
N PRO A 367 -1.80 -14.22 -11.78
CA PRO A 367 -2.28 -12.96 -12.33
C PRO A 367 -1.67 -11.71 -11.67
N GLY A 368 -1.60 -10.61 -12.44
CA GLY A 368 -1.24 -9.29 -11.92
C GLY A 368 -2.15 -8.87 -10.76
N SER A 369 -1.74 -7.87 -9.96
CA SER A 369 -2.62 -7.38 -8.89
C SER A 369 -4.02 -7.06 -9.41
N ASP A 370 -4.12 -6.53 -10.65
CA ASP A 370 -5.31 -6.08 -11.38
C ASP A 370 -6.28 -7.13 -11.91
N GLU A 371 -5.96 -8.41 -11.81
CA GLU A 371 -6.70 -9.46 -12.52
C GLU A 371 -7.58 -10.30 -11.60
N GLU A 372 -8.65 -10.87 -12.18
CA GLU A 372 -9.62 -11.70 -11.47
C GLU A 372 -8.94 -12.91 -10.84
N MET A 373 -9.27 -13.13 -9.58
CA MET A 373 -8.82 -14.30 -8.83
C MET A 373 -9.45 -15.56 -9.41
N PRO A 374 -8.66 -16.58 -9.79
CA PRO A 374 -9.23 -17.81 -10.33
C PRO A 374 -10.18 -18.45 -9.31
N ASP A 375 -11.36 -18.88 -9.77
CA ASP A 375 -12.41 -19.50 -8.94
C ASP A 375 -11.85 -20.67 -8.10
N LEU A 376 -11.60 -20.43 -6.81
CA LEU A 376 -11.24 -21.47 -5.84
C LEU A 376 -12.48 -22.19 -5.28
N ASP A 377 -13.48 -22.43 -6.12
CA ASP A 377 -14.70 -23.16 -5.80
C ASP A 377 -14.36 -24.66 -5.58
N GLY A 378 -13.78 -24.97 -4.42
CA GLY A 378 -13.54 -26.34 -3.94
C GLY A 378 -12.22 -26.62 -3.23
N ALA A 379 -11.25 -25.71 -3.22
CA ALA A 379 -9.89 -25.98 -2.71
C ALA A 379 -9.66 -25.59 -1.24
N VAL A 380 -10.58 -24.86 -0.61
CA VAL A 380 -10.48 -24.50 0.82
C VAL A 380 -11.15 -25.55 1.70
N SER A 381 -10.93 -26.82 1.42
CA SER A 381 -11.17 -27.89 2.38
C SER A 381 -10.03 -27.87 3.41
N GLU A 382 -10.34 -27.58 4.67
CA GLU A 382 -9.39 -27.81 5.76
C GLU A 382 -9.01 -29.30 5.77
N ASP A 383 -7.71 -29.55 5.58
CA ASP A 383 -7.01 -30.84 5.52
C ASP A 383 -6.82 -31.43 4.11
N GLY A 384 -5.54 -31.59 3.75
CA GLY A 384 -5.11 -32.00 2.42
C GLY A 384 -3.61 -31.86 2.27
N SER A 385 -2.89 -32.94 2.58
CA SER A 385 -1.46 -33.10 2.35
C SER A 385 -1.11 -33.01 0.87
N GLN A 386 -0.52 -31.89 0.44
CA GLN A 386 0.46 -31.91 -0.64
C GLN A 386 1.70 -31.16 -0.15
N ALA A 387 2.71 -31.94 0.23
CA ALA A 387 4.06 -31.45 0.35
C ALA A 387 4.60 -31.30 -1.08
N GLY A 388 4.77 -30.06 -1.54
CA GLY A 388 5.69 -29.78 -2.64
C GLY A 388 7.08 -30.14 -2.16
N SER A 389 7.64 -31.24 -2.68
CA SER A 389 9.00 -31.67 -2.38
C SER A 389 9.98 -30.65 -2.96
N VAL A 390 10.64 -29.89 -2.09
CA VAL A 390 11.87 -29.18 -2.45
C VAL A 390 12.97 -30.25 -2.52
N SER A 391 13.16 -30.85 -3.69
CA SER A 391 14.30 -31.75 -3.93
C SER A 391 15.49 -30.90 -4.35
N GLY A 392 16.45 -30.74 -3.44
CA GLY A 392 17.82 -30.44 -3.85
C GLY A 392 18.39 -31.64 -4.61
N ALA A 393 19.08 -31.39 -5.72
CA ALA A 393 20.01 -32.36 -6.29
C ALA A 393 21.06 -31.66 -7.17
N THR A 394 22.29 -31.92 -6.76
CA THR A 394 23.55 -31.84 -7.49
C THR A 394 23.52 -32.51 -8.87
N SER A 395 24.37 -31.97 -9.75
CA SER A 395 24.86 -32.47 -11.04
C SER A 395 24.73 -33.96 -11.38
N ALA A 396 24.18 -34.28 -12.56
CA ALA A 396 24.80 -35.14 -13.57
C ALA A 396 23.97 -35.15 -14.87
N ALA A 397 24.67 -35.20 -16.00
CA ALA A 397 24.14 -35.10 -17.36
C ALA A 397 23.43 -36.37 -17.85
N THR A 398 22.36 -36.21 -18.64
CA THR A 398 21.96 -37.12 -19.72
C THR A 398 20.98 -36.46 -20.70
N SER A 399 21.12 -36.81 -21.97
CA SER A 399 20.60 -36.24 -23.23
C SER A 399 19.06 -36.17 -23.41
N PRO A 400 18.54 -35.43 -24.42
CA PRO A 400 17.16 -34.92 -24.45
C PRO A 400 16.13 -35.88 -25.09
N PRO A 401 14.83 -35.75 -24.76
CA PRO A 401 13.74 -36.42 -25.46
C PRO A 401 13.18 -35.58 -26.64
N PRO A 402 12.35 -36.17 -27.53
CA PRO A 402 12.10 -35.65 -28.87
C PRO A 402 10.96 -34.62 -28.94
N ALA A 403 11.05 -33.77 -29.97
CA ALA A 403 10.10 -32.73 -30.32
C ALA A 403 8.75 -33.28 -30.81
N SER A 404 7.66 -32.65 -30.35
CA SER A 404 6.38 -32.65 -31.06
C SER A 404 5.72 -31.26 -30.96
N SER A 405 4.93 -30.97 -32.00
CA SER A 405 4.70 -29.66 -32.59
C SER A 405 3.55 -28.86 -31.98
N THR A 406 3.77 -27.57 -31.74
CA THR A 406 2.70 -26.56 -31.65
C THR A 406 2.88 -25.52 -32.75
N LYS A 407 1.84 -25.41 -33.59
CA LYS A 407 1.72 -24.47 -34.71
C LYS A 407 1.75 -23.03 -34.21
N ARG A 408 2.82 -22.29 -34.49
CA ARG A 408 2.84 -20.81 -34.42
C ARG A 408 2.25 -20.22 -35.69
N ARG A 409 1.22 -19.37 -35.55
CA ARG A 409 0.80 -18.42 -36.60
C ARG A 409 1.84 -17.30 -36.67
N ARG A 410 2.50 -17.18 -37.82
CA ARG A 410 3.41 -16.10 -38.19
C ARG A 410 2.58 -14.94 -38.75
N CYS A 411 2.67 -13.76 -38.15
CA CYS A 411 2.33 -12.51 -38.81
C CYS A 411 3.44 -12.20 -39.83
N THR A 412 3.07 -12.12 -41.11
CA THR A 412 3.96 -11.74 -42.20
C THR A 412 3.91 -10.24 -42.40
N ALA A 413 5.07 -9.59 -42.25
CA ALA A 413 5.35 -8.29 -42.83
C ALA A 413 5.68 -8.44 -44.32
N SER A 414 5.33 -7.44 -45.13
CA SER A 414 5.86 -7.23 -46.48
C SER A 414 5.71 -5.76 -46.91
N PRO A 415 6.52 -5.30 -47.89
CA PRO A 415 7.20 -4.00 -47.87
C PRO A 415 6.72 -2.99 -48.93
N ALA A 416 7.48 -1.91 -49.09
CA ALA A 416 7.11 -0.62 -49.67
C ALA A 416 7.40 -0.38 -51.17
N LEU A 417 6.82 0.74 -51.68
CA LEU A 417 7.35 1.81 -52.57
C LEU A 417 7.00 1.92 -54.09
N SER A 418 6.89 3.22 -54.47
CA SER A 418 7.04 3.93 -55.78
C SER A 418 5.79 4.07 -56.67
N ASP A 419 5.50 5.15 -57.41
CA ASP A 419 5.97 6.54 -57.58
C ASP A 419 5.04 7.21 -58.65
N ALA A 420 4.98 8.56 -58.71
CA ALA A 420 4.57 9.45 -59.83
C ALA A 420 3.63 10.64 -59.45
N GLY A 421 4.13 11.88 -59.64
CA GLY A 421 3.31 13.11 -59.88
C GLY A 421 3.38 13.54 -61.37
N PRO A 422 3.14 14.81 -61.77
CA PRO A 422 2.36 15.92 -61.17
C PRO A 422 1.47 16.76 -62.16
N GLY A 423 0.58 17.62 -61.60
CA GLY A 423 0.08 18.92 -62.13
C GLY A 423 -1.23 18.97 -62.97
N PRO A 424 -1.83 20.16 -63.26
CA PRO A 424 -2.10 21.35 -62.42
C PRO A 424 -3.55 21.95 -62.58
N GLY A 425 -3.95 22.91 -61.72
CA GLY A 425 -4.70 24.11 -62.15
C GLY A 425 -6.12 24.44 -61.61
N ILE A 426 -6.22 25.66 -61.06
CA ILE A 426 -7.29 26.68 -61.17
C ILE A 426 -8.34 26.84 -60.01
N ILE A 427 -8.50 28.13 -59.68
CA ILE A 427 -9.16 28.89 -58.59
C ILE A 427 -10.70 28.99 -58.79
N PRO A 428 -11.50 29.44 -57.78
CA PRO A 428 -11.81 30.88 -57.70
C PRO A 428 -11.87 31.50 -56.28
N ASP A 429 -11.77 32.83 -56.30
CA ASP A 429 -11.65 33.84 -55.23
C ASP A 429 -12.94 34.22 -54.48
N ASP A 430 -12.72 35.08 -53.47
CA ASP A 430 -13.57 36.11 -52.83
C ASP A 430 -14.28 35.74 -51.51
N ALA A 431 -14.32 36.54 -50.43
CA ALA A 431 -13.90 37.91 -50.19
C ALA A 431 -13.67 38.20 -48.68
N SER A 432 -12.79 39.16 -48.42
CA SER A 432 -12.56 40.04 -47.25
C SER A 432 -13.42 39.93 -45.97
N SER A 433 -12.75 39.95 -44.80
CA SER A 433 -12.69 41.15 -43.93
C SER A 433 -11.67 41.01 -42.79
N ARG A 434 -10.85 42.06 -42.63
CA ARG A 434 -9.90 42.29 -41.52
C ARG A 434 -10.66 42.84 -40.31
N LEU A 435 -10.27 42.46 -39.09
CA LEU A 435 -10.08 43.42 -38.00
C LEU A 435 -9.20 42.83 -36.88
N GLN A 436 -8.11 43.54 -36.62
CA GLN A 436 -7.23 43.39 -35.47
C GLN A 436 -7.94 43.90 -34.21
N THR A 437 -7.76 43.23 -33.06
CA THR A 437 -7.74 43.91 -31.75
C THR A 437 -6.82 43.18 -30.77
N GLN A 438 -5.88 43.95 -30.22
CA GLN A 438 -4.99 43.67 -29.09
C GLN A 438 -5.74 43.63 -27.73
N PRO A 439 -5.11 43.18 -26.64
CA PRO A 439 -5.78 42.86 -25.37
C PRO A 439 -5.96 44.09 -24.46
N PRO A 440 -6.88 44.07 -23.47
CA PRO A 440 -6.99 45.16 -22.51
C PRO A 440 -6.14 44.95 -21.25
N SER A 441 -5.55 46.07 -20.83
CA SER A 441 -4.84 46.35 -19.58
C SER A 441 -5.83 46.70 -18.44
N ALA A 442 -5.34 46.54 -17.21
CA ALA A 442 -5.96 46.84 -15.92
C ALA A 442 -6.41 48.31 -15.73
N ALA A 443 -7.45 48.50 -14.89
CA ALA A 443 -7.69 49.71 -14.10
C ALA A 443 -8.48 49.38 -12.82
N ALA A 444 -8.08 50.02 -11.73
CA ALA A 444 -8.56 49.88 -10.35
C ALA A 444 -9.88 50.64 -10.09
N ILE A 445 -10.68 50.16 -9.12
CA ILE A 445 -11.73 50.95 -8.44
C ILE A 445 -11.77 50.59 -6.94
N ASP A 446 -11.71 51.62 -6.11
CA ASP A 446 -11.77 51.66 -4.63
C ASP A 446 -13.16 51.34 -4.02
N PRO A 447 -13.24 51.06 -2.70
CA PRO A 447 -14.47 50.64 -2.01
C PRO A 447 -15.28 51.81 -1.41
N PRO A 448 -16.59 51.65 -1.13
CA PRO A 448 -17.35 52.68 -0.41
C PRO A 448 -17.28 52.54 1.12
N ARG A 449 -17.13 53.70 1.78
CA ARG A 449 -17.21 53.94 3.24
C ARG A 449 -18.65 54.25 3.70
N ILE A 450 -19.05 53.55 4.78
CA ILE A 450 -19.67 53.99 6.06
C ILE A 450 -20.58 55.24 6.12
N SER A 451 -21.77 55.04 6.73
CA SER A 451 -22.46 55.91 7.72
C SER A 451 -23.35 54.99 8.60
N GLY A 452 -23.19 54.80 9.92
CA GLY A 452 -23.44 55.73 11.06
C GLY A 452 -24.95 56.06 11.16
N VAL A 453 -25.74 55.95 12.24
CA VAL A 453 -25.63 55.88 13.72
C VAL A 453 -27.06 55.43 14.22
N ASP A 454 -27.32 54.66 15.30
CA ASP A 454 -27.60 55.01 16.74
C ASP A 454 -28.40 53.82 17.34
N MET A 455 -28.02 53.17 18.46
CA MET A 455 -28.25 53.46 19.90
C MET A 455 -29.67 53.15 20.47
N LEU A 456 -29.67 52.42 21.62
CA LEU A 456 -30.75 52.11 22.59
C LEU A 456 -31.72 50.98 22.18
N GLY A 457 -32.18 50.03 23.01
CA GLY A 457 -32.13 49.77 24.46
C GLY A 457 -33.38 48.96 24.85
N ALA A 458 -33.26 48.03 25.82
CA ALA A 458 -34.33 47.23 26.48
C ALA A 458 -35.08 46.21 25.58
N GLY A 459 -35.44 44.98 25.97
CA GLY A 459 -35.53 44.31 27.26
C GLY A 459 -36.94 43.70 27.39
N SER A 460 -37.08 42.36 27.46
CA SER A 460 -38.09 41.63 28.27
C SER A 460 -38.19 40.13 27.94
N HIS A 461 -37.86 39.32 28.96
CA HIS A 461 -38.61 38.18 29.53
C HIS A 461 -39.26 37.07 28.68
N LEU A 462 -38.86 35.82 28.99
CA LEU A 462 -39.66 34.72 29.56
C LEU A 462 -38.70 33.53 29.83
N GLU A 463 -38.11 33.40 31.02
CA GLU A 463 -38.55 32.59 32.17
C GLU A 463 -38.98 31.14 31.89
N GLY A 464 -38.31 30.20 32.57
CA GLY A 464 -38.65 28.77 32.59
C GLY A 464 -37.68 27.87 33.37
N SER A 465 -37.52 28.11 34.68
CA SER A 465 -37.34 27.13 35.78
C SER A 465 -36.18 26.09 35.76
N LEU A 466 -35.19 26.23 36.67
CA LEU A 466 -35.05 25.54 38.00
C LEU A 466 -34.43 24.10 37.90
N LYS A 467 -33.31 23.71 38.54
CA LYS A 467 -32.86 23.84 39.94
C LYS A 467 -31.34 23.56 40.15
N GLN A 468 -30.83 24.12 41.25
CA GLN A 468 -29.50 24.11 41.91
C GLN A 468 -28.98 22.72 42.35
N GLN A 469 -27.68 22.38 42.15
CA GLN A 469 -26.49 22.34 43.08
C GLN A 469 -26.55 21.32 44.26
N PRO A 470 -25.42 20.90 44.92
CA PRO A 470 -23.98 21.29 44.85
C PRO A 470 -23.03 20.07 44.53
N GLY A 471 -21.72 20.12 44.24
CA GLY A 471 -20.58 20.84 44.81
C GLY A 471 -19.74 19.88 45.68
N LEU A 472 -18.52 19.52 45.24
CA LEU A 472 -17.38 19.08 46.10
C LEU A 472 -16.07 19.07 45.30
N ALA A 473 -15.02 19.58 45.93
CA ALA A 473 -13.72 19.97 45.40
C ALA A 473 -12.69 18.80 45.38
N PRO A 474 -11.48 19.00 44.81
CA PRO A 474 -10.54 17.94 44.44
C PRO A 474 -9.50 17.64 45.54
N SER A 475 -8.93 16.43 45.53
CA SER A 475 -7.77 16.08 46.34
C SER A 475 -6.49 16.05 45.49
N THR A 476 -5.51 16.82 45.97
CA THR A 476 -4.10 16.85 45.60
C THR A 476 -3.36 15.63 46.15
N LEU A 477 -2.40 15.10 45.40
CA LEU A 477 -1.22 14.43 45.96
C LEU A 477 0.00 14.69 45.07
N GLN A 478 1.07 15.07 45.75
CA GLN A 478 2.28 15.71 45.24
C GLN A 478 3.27 14.73 44.61
N SER A 479 4.09 15.34 43.76
CA SER A 479 5.35 14.96 43.14
C SER A 479 6.35 14.11 43.93
N GLN A 480 7.05 13.22 43.22
CA GLN A 480 8.52 13.17 43.25
C GLN A 480 9.07 13.09 41.82
N GLY A 481 10.11 13.89 41.54
CA GLY A 481 10.73 14.09 40.23
C GLY A 481 11.86 13.09 39.89
N PRO A 482 12.88 13.48 39.10
CA PRO A 482 12.97 13.09 37.70
C PRO A 482 14.11 12.09 37.42
N SER A 483 13.97 11.30 36.35
CA SER A 483 15.09 10.56 35.75
C SER A 483 15.31 11.03 34.33
N LYS A 484 16.59 11.22 34.02
CA LYS A 484 17.18 12.04 32.97
C LYS A 484 17.10 11.43 31.58
N ASP A 485 16.98 12.34 30.62
CA ASP A 485 17.24 12.20 29.20
C ASP A 485 18.63 11.62 28.91
N LEU A 486 18.68 10.65 28.00
CA LEU A 486 19.91 10.23 27.31
C LEU A 486 19.54 9.72 25.91
N TRP A 487 19.45 10.64 24.96
CA TRP A 487 19.69 10.38 23.53
C TRP A 487 20.23 11.67 22.91
N THR A 488 21.56 11.80 22.85
CA THR A 488 22.25 12.80 22.02
C THR A 488 22.58 12.19 20.65
N PRO A 489 22.36 12.90 19.53
CA PRO A 489 22.80 12.46 18.21
C PRO A 489 24.32 12.61 18.06
N ILE A 490 24.96 11.67 17.36
CA ILE A 490 26.35 11.77 16.93
C ILE A 490 26.38 12.59 15.63
N SER A 491 26.95 13.79 15.69
CA SER A 491 27.44 14.52 14.53
C SER A 491 28.76 15.22 14.85
N GLU A 492 29.67 15.15 13.89
CA GLU A 492 30.88 15.97 13.72
C GLU A 492 32.12 15.65 14.59
N MET A 493 33.16 15.14 13.93
CA MET A 493 34.55 15.41 14.29
C MET A 493 35.38 15.56 13.02
N GLU A 494 35.67 16.80 12.64
CA GLU A 494 36.85 17.16 11.87
C GLU A 494 37.96 17.67 12.80
N ASN A 495 39.19 17.30 12.46
CA ASN A 495 40.48 17.95 12.71
C ASN A 495 40.79 18.58 14.08
N SER A 496 41.70 17.95 14.81
CA SER A 496 42.79 18.68 15.48
C SER A 496 44.01 17.79 15.71
N THR A 497 45.12 18.17 15.06
CA THR A 497 46.50 17.75 15.34
C THR A 497 46.95 18.11 16.76
N ARG A 498 47.65 17.20 17.46
CA ARG A 498 48.97 17.42 18.10
C ARG A 498 49.42 16.22 18.97
N ASP A 499 50.65 15.79 18.66
CA ASP A 499 51.75 15.28 19.49
C ASP A 499 51.64 14.01 20.36
N LEU A 500 52.55 13.08 19.99
CA LEU A 500 53.00 11.81 20.60
C LEU A 500 53.71 12.03 21.98
N PRO A 501 53.87 10.97 22.82
CA PRO A 501 55.03 10.08 22.65
C PRO A 501 54.77 8.57 22.87
N SER A 502 55.38 7.80 21.95
CA SER A 502 55.93 6.43 22.03
C SER A 502 55.51 5.44 23.14
N ARG A 503 55.14 4.21 22.73
CA ARG A 503 55.86 2.97 23.11
C ARG A 503 55.36 1.72 22.34
N ARG A 504 56.28 1.18 21.52
CA ARG A 504 56.58 -0.23 21.17
C ARG A 504 55.45 -1.21 20.79
N ALA A 505 55.48 -1.60 19.51
CA ALA A 505 54.91 -2.84 18.97
C ALA A 505 55.88 -4.04 19.10
N PRO A 506 55.38 -5.28 19.04
CA PRO A 506 56.13 -6.43 18.54
C PRO A 506 55.60 -6.92 17.17
N THR A 507 56.49 -7.64 16.51
CA THR A 507 56.67 -7.80 15.08
C THR A 507 55.86 -8.95 14.46
N ILE A 508 55.43 -8.76 13.21
CA ILE A 508 54.91 -9.79 12.30
C ILE A 508 56.08 -10.69 11.83
N ALA A 509 55.90 -12.01 11.86
CA ALA A 509 56.78 -12.97 11.20
C ALA A 509 56.09 -13.55 9.95
N GLN A 510 56.77 -13.43 8.81
CA GLN A 510 56.42 -14.08 7.54
C GLN A 510 56.91 -15.54 7.49
N PRO A 511 56.27 -16.43 6.70
CA PRO A 511 56.81 -17.75 6.39
C PRO A 511 57.76 -17.74 5.17
N ALA A 512 58.80 -18.57 5.24
CA ALA A 512 59.78 -18.82 4.18
C ALA A 512 59.49 -20.16 3.44
N PRO A 513 60.08 -20.42 2.25
CA PRO A 513 59.43 -21.10 1.14
C PRO A 513 59.91 -22.54 0.85
N CYS A 514 59.10 -23.30 0.11
CA CYS A 514 59.55 -24.52 -0.60
C CYS A 514 59.70 -24.25 -2.11
N ARG A 515 60.88 -24.53 -2.65
CA ARG A 515 61.25 -24.58 -4.07
C ARG A 515 61.22 -26.05 -4.53
N THR A 516 60.76 -26.40 -5.74
CA THR A 516 61.53 -26.68 -6.99
C THR A 516 60.62 -27.53 -7.95
N PRO A 517 60.95 -27.78 -9.26
CA PRO A 517 60.63 -26.90 -10.39
C PRO A 517 60.13 -27.64 -11.68
N CYS A 518 60.06 -26.91 -12.81
CA CYS A 518 59.98 -27.34 -14.24
C CYS A 518 58.58 -27.70 -14.78
N GLN A 519 58.12 -27.30 -15.97
CA GLN A 519 58.78 -26.79 -17.19
C GLN A 519 57.76 -26.03 -18.07
N CYS A 520 58.23 -25.04 -18.83
CA CYS A 520 57.47 -24.26 -19.82
C CYS A 520 57.30 -25.03 -21.14
N ASN A 521 56.17 -24.83 -21.84
CA ASN A 521 56.15 -24.48 -23.27
C ASN A 521 54.74 -24.04 -23.76
N THR A 522 54.68 -22.83 -24.29
CA THR A 522 53.64 -22.17 -25.12
C THR A 522 53.72 -22.65 -26.60
N PRO A 523 52.96 -22.13 -27.62
CA PRO A 523 51.98 -21.02 -27.65
C PRO A 523 50.67 -21.22 -28.48
N PHE A 524 49.78 -20.25 -28.29
CA PHE A 524 48.86 -19.59 -29.24
C PHE A 524 48.75 -20.08 -30.69
N LEU A 525 47.50 -20.13 -31.19
CA LEU A 525 47.17 -19.77 -32.58
C LEU A 525 45.78 -19.10 -32.67
N ARG A 526 45.74 -18.00 -33.42
CA ARG A 526 44.58 -17.17 -33.77
C ARG A 526 43.78 -17.81 -34.92
N GLN A 527 42.52 -17.38 -34.99
CA GLN A 527 41.52 -17.33 -36.07
C GLN A 527 42.02 -17.40 -37.54
N PRO A 528 41.14 -17.79 -38.48
CA PRO A 528 40.05 -16.92 -38.98
C PRO A 528 38.68 -17.16 -38.35
#